data_AF-A0A936K818-F1
#
_entry.id   AF-A0A936K818-F1
#
_cell.length_a   1.000
_cell.length_b   1.000
_cell.length_c   1.000
_cell.angle_alpha   90.00
_cell.angle_beta   90.00
_cell.angle_gamma   90.00
#
_symmetry.space_group_name_H-M   'P 1'
#
loop_
_entity.id
_entity.type
_entity.pdbx_description
1 polymer ?
#
loop_
_entity_poly.entity_id
_entity_poly.type
_entity_poly.pdbx_seq_one_letter_code
_entity_poly.pdbx_strand_id
1 'polypeptide(L)'
;MFPAPRQRWVEAMAHEEADIRAISHRTLLVHGRDDRVIPLQTSLTLNQWVDDSQLHIFGRCGHWTQIEHADAFNALVAEFLSSS
;
A
#
# COMPACT_ATOMS: atom_id res chain seq x y z
N MET A 1 14.68 -3.36 15.65
CA MET A 1 13.95 -2.54 14.66
C MET A 1 14.60 -1.16 14.65
N PHE A 2 15.56 -0.97 13.74
CA PHE A 2 16.43 0.21 13.48
C PHE A 2 17.18 0.89 14.66
N PRO A 3 18.53 0.99 14.59
CA PRO A 3 19.31 1.77 15.56
C PRO A 3 19.06 3.28 15.40
N ALA A 4 19.28 4.04 16.46
CA ALA A 4 19.15 5.50 16.41
C ALA A 4 20.21 6.14 15.48
N PRO A 5 19.87 7.22 14.74
CA PRO A 5 18.55 7.84 14.62
C PRO A 5 17.63 7.04 13.67
N ARG A 6 16.39 6.75 14.12
CA ARG A 6 15.45 5.90 13.37
C ARG A 6 15.03 6.49 12.02
N GLN A 7 14.92 7.81 11.95
CA GLN A 7 14.46 8.56 10.77
C GLN A 7 15.28 8.26 9.51
N ARG A 8 16.61 8.14 9.64
CA ARG A 8 17.51 7.80 8.54
C ARG A 8 17.11 6.50 7.84
N TRP A 9 16.65 5.50 8.59
CA TRP A 9 16.28 4.20 8.03
C TRP A 9 14.91 4.25 7.36
N VAL A 10 14.01 5.10 7.85
CA VAL A 10 12.72 5.36 7.20
C VAL A 10 12.95 6.05 5.86
N GLU A 11 13.81 7.07 5.82
CA GLU A 11 14.19 7.78 4.59
C GLU A 11 14.87 6.85 3.59
N ALA A 12 15.77 5.98 4.05
CA ALA A 12 16.45 5.01 3.18
C ALA A 12 15.52 3.96 2.56
N MET A 13 14.29 3.83 3.07
CA MET A 13 13.26 2.94 2.50
C MET A 13 12.28 3.66 1.58
N ALA A 14 12.37 4.99 1.47
CA ALA A 14 11.53 5.77 0.58
C ALA A 14 12.08 5.74 -0.85
N HIS A 15 11.18 5.79 -1.82
CA HIS A 15 11.50 6.04 -3.22
C HIS A 15 11.21 7.50 -3.56
N GLU A 16 11.96 8.05 -4.51
CA GLU A 16 11.65 9.38 -5.04
C GLU A 16 10.29 9.37 -5.76
N GLU A 17 9.55 10.48 -5.68
CA GLU A 17 8.23 10.60 -6.33
C GLU A 17 8.30 10.29 -7.84
N ALA A 18 9.37 10.72 -8.50
CA ALA A 18 9.59 10.49 -9.93
C ALA A 18 9.63 8.98 -10.26
N ASP A 19 10.24 8.17 -9.39
CA ASP A 19 10.31 6.71 -9.59
C ASP A 19 8.94 6.06 -9.43
N ILE A 20 8.14 6.53 -8.47
CA ILE A 20 6.77 6.02 -8.26
C ILE A 20 5.86 6.39 -9.43
N ARG A 21 5.94 7.63 -9.93
CA ARG A 21 5.16 8.08 -11.09
C ARG A 21 5.54 7.35 -12.38
N ALA A 22 6.75 6.80 -12.45
CA ALA A 22 7.21 6.02 -13.59
C ALA A 22 6.68 4.58 -13.61
N ILE A 23 5.93 4.13 -12.59
CA ILE A 23 5.33 2.80 -12.57
C ILE A 23 4.28 2.67 -13.67
N SER A 24 4.59 1.85 -14.68
CA SER A 24 3.70 1.58 -15.83
C SER A 24 2.87 0.30 -15.70
N HIS A 25 3.01 -0.42 -14.58
CA HIS A 25 2.33 -1.69 -14.37
C HIS A 25 0.99 -1.45 -13.68
N ARG A 26 -0.02 -2.26 -14.04
CA ARG A 26 -1.24 -2.38 -13.24
C ARG A 26 -0.89 -2.59 -11.78
N THR A 27 -1.44 -1.76 -10.91
CA THR A 27 -1.09 -1.74 -9.49
C THR A 27 -2.34 -1.82 -8.62
N LEU A 28 -2.36 -2.78 -7.70
CA LEU A 28 -3.37 -2.86 -6.64
C LEU A 28 -2.76 -2.38 -5.32
N LEU A 29 -3.34 -1.31 -4.77
CA LEU A 29 -3.04 -0.80 -3.45
C LEU A 29 -4.09 -1.33 -2.47
N VAL A 30 -3.65 -1.86 -1.33
CA VAL A 30 -4.55 -2.36 -0.27
C VAL A 30 -4.15 -1.74 1.06
N HIS A 31 -5.14 -1.19 1.79
CA HIS A 31 -4.87 -0.46 3.03
C HIS A 31 -5.96 -0.70 4.07
N GLY A 32 -5.59 -0.75 5.35
CA GLY A 32 -6.55 -0.75 6.47
C GLY A 32 -6.84 0.66 6.94
N ARG A 33 -8.11 1.10 6.95
CA ARG A 33 -8.49 2.48 7.29
C ARG A 33 -7.93 2.94 8.63
N ASP A 34 -7.79 2.02 9.57
CA ASP A 34 -7.44 2.28 10.96
C ASP A 34 -5.96 1.90 11.24
N ASP A 35 -5.11 1.80 10.18
CA ASP A 35 -3.66 1.60 10.26
C ASP A 35 -2.98 2.70 11.10
N ARG A 36 -2.20 2.28 12.10
CA ARG A 36 -1.47 3.15 13.04
C ARG A 36 0.04 3.17 12.79
N VAL A 37 0.52 2.40 11.82
CA VAL A 37 1.92 2.30 11.42
C VAL A 37 2.15 3.19 10.19
N ILE A 38 1.34 3.02 9.15
CA ILE A 38 1.42 3.82 7.91
C ILE A 38 0.09 4.57 7.73
N PRO A 39 0.09 5.91 7.60
CA PRO A 39 -1.16 6.65 7.39
C PRO A 39 -1.83 6.31 6.05
N LEU A 40 -3.16 6.22 6.04
CA LEU A 40 -3.98 6.02 4.84
C LEU A 40 -3.66 7.03 3.71
N GLN A 41 -3.29 8.26 4.07
CA GLN A 41 -2.89 9.30 3.11
C GLN A 41 -1.76 8.83 2.18
N THR A 42 -0.89 7.93 2.63
CA THR A 42 0.17 7.33 1.82
C THR A 42 -0.42 6.60 0.61
N SER A 43 -1.36 5.68 0.83
CA SER A 43 -2.00 4.94 -0.25
C SER A 43 -2.88 5.82 -1.14
N LEU A 44 -3.53 6.86 -0.59
CA LEU A 44 -4.25 7.86 -1.39
C LEU A 44 -3.31 8.63 -2.32
N THR A 45 -2.11 8.96 -1.84
CA THR A 45 -1.08 9.65 -2.62
C THR A 45 -0.53 8.74 -3.71
N LEU A 46 -0.20 7.49 -3.38
CA LEU A 46 0.24 6.49 -4.37
C LEU A 46 -0.82 6.28 -5.47
N ASN A 47 -2.10 6.21 -5.11
CA ASN A 47 -3.20 6.08 -6.07
C ASN A 47 -3.38 7.32 -6.98
N GLN A 48 -2.88 8.49 -6.56
CA GLN A 48 -2.86 9.69 -7.41
C GLN A 48 -1.63 9.73 -8.32
N TRP A 49 -0.54 9.06 -7.93
CA TRP A 49 0.72 9.10 -8.66
C TRP A 49 0.87 7.98 -9.68
N VAL A 50 0.37 6.79 -9.37
CA VAL A 50 0.40 5.62 -10.26
C VAL A 50 -0.85 5.63 -11.13
N ASP A 51 -0.66 5.80 -12.44
CA ASP A 51 -1.74 6.03 -13.40
C ASP A 51 -2.72 4.85 -13.47
N ASP A 52 -2.21 3.64 -13.71
CA ASP A 52 -3.01 2.40 -13.76
C ASP A 52 -3.06 1.72 -12.37
N SER A 53 -3.70 2.41 -11.42
CA SER A 53 -3.87 1.90 -10.06
C SER A 53 -5.32 1.78 -9.61
N GLN A 54 -5.55 0.81 -8.74
CA GLN A 54 -6.77 0.64 -7.96
C GLN A 54 -6.42 0.63 -6.48
N LEU A 55 -7.26 1.25 -5.65
CA LEU A 55 -7.10 1.27 -4.19
C LEU A 55 -8.30 0.63 -3.50
N HIS A 56 -8.04 -0.39 -2.70
CA HIS A 56 -9.03 -0.99 -1.79
C HIS A 56 -8.72 -0.65 -0.34
N ILE A 57 -9.74 -0.17 0.39
CA ILE A 57 -9.62 0.21 1.80
C ILE A 57 -10.56 -0.66 2.64
N PHE A 58 -9.99 -1.44 3.56
CA PHE A 58 -10.75 -2.18 4.55
C PHE A 58 -11.05 -1.28 5.76
N GLY A 59 -12.33 -1.05 6.05
CA GLY A 59 -12.74 -0.43 7.30
C GLY A 59 -12.60 -1.41 8.47
N ARG A 60 -12.34 -0.89 9.69
CA ARG A 60 -12.11 -1.73 10.89
C ARG A 60 -10.89 -2.65 10.75
N CYS A 61 -9.88 -2.21 10.02
CA CYS A 61 -8.64 -2.93 9.75
C CYS A 61 -7.44 -2.04 10.10
N GLY A 62 -6.49 -2.60 10.83
CA GLY A 62 -5.18 -2.00 11.09
C GLY A 62 -4.18 -2.27 9.96
N HIS A 63 -2.92 -2.43 10.34
CA HIS A 63 -1.79 -2.51 9.40
C HIS A 63 -1.70 -3.83 8.63
N TRP A 64 -2.27 -4.93 9.15
CA TRP A 64 -2.06 -6.26 8.59
C TRP A 64 -3.32 -6.74 7.88
N THR A 65 -3.67 -6.10 6.77
CA THR A 65 -4.87 -6.40 5.96
C THR A 65 -4.98 -7.87 5.58
N GLN A 66 -3.85 -8.50 5.25
CA GLN A 66 -3.76 -9.91 4.87
C GLN A 66 -3.98 -10.88 6.03
N ILE A 67 -3.91 -10.40 7.27
CA ILE A 67 -4.16 -11.20 8.48
C ILE A 67 -5.55 -10.88 9.03
N GLU A 68 -5.90 -9.60 9.13
CA GLU A 68 -7.16 -9.12 9.73
C GLU A 68 -8.37 -9.41 8.83
N HIS A 69 -8.18 -9.38 7.50
CA HIS A 69 -9.21 -9.65 6.49
C HIS A 69 -8.73 -10.69 5.45
N ALA A 70 -8.07 -11.76 5.91
CA ALA A 70 -7.38 -12.73 5.06
C ALA A 70 -8.22 -13.23 3.86
N ASP A 71 -9.45 -13.67 4.07
CA ASP A 71 -10.29 -14.22 3.00
C ASP A 71 -10.62 -13.16 1.93
N ALA A 72 -11.02 -11.96 2.35
CA ALA A 72 -11.35 -10.87 1.45
C ALA A 72 -10.11 -10.34 0.72
N PHE A 73 -8.98 -10.24 1.43
CA PHE A 73 -7.68 -9.88 0.85
C PHE A 73 -7.27 -10.87 -0.24
N ASN A 74 -7.32 -12.17 0.05
CA ASN A 74 -6.93 -13.22 -0.88
C ASN A 74 -7.82 -13.23 -2.13
N ALA A 75 -9.14 -13.08 -1.97
CA ALA A 75 -10.07 -12.99 -3.09
C ALA A 75 -9.79 -11.77 -3.98
N LEU A 76 -9.56 -10.60 -3.37
CA LEU A 76 -9.23 -9.36 -4.09
C LEU A 76 -7.94 -9.50 -4.90
N VAL A 77 -6.88 -10.05 -4.28
CA VAL A 77 -5.59 -10.25 -4.95
C VAL A 77 -5.70 -11.29 -6.06
N ALA A 78 -6.41 -12.40 -5.83
CA ALA A 78 -6.61 -13.44 -6.82
C ALA A 78 -7.36 -12.92 -8.06
N GLU A 79 -8.41 -12.10 -7.86
CA GLU A 79 -9.12 -11.46 -8.97
C GLU A 79 -8.20 -10.51 -9.73
N PHE A 80 -7.48 -9.62 -9.03
CA PHE A 80 -6.59 -8.66 -9.68
C PHE A 80 -5.53 -9.34 -10.57
N LEU A 81 -5.00 -10.48 -10.13
CA LEU A 81 -4.01 -11.27 -10.86
C LEU A 81 -4.61 -12.13 -11.98
N SER A 82 -5.90 -12.47 -11.92
CA SER A 82 -6.57 -13.32 -12.92
C SER A 82 -7.14 -12.50 -14.08
N SER A 83 -7.56 -11.26 -13.84
CA SER A 83 -8.01 -10.37 -14.91
C SER A 83 -6.79 -10.02 -15.77
N SER A 84 -6.68 -10.56 -16.98
CA SER A 84 -5.66 -10.21 -18.00
C SER A 84 -6.30 -9.40 -19.11
#